data_AF-A0A368DA02-F1
#
_entry.id   AF-A0A368DA02-F1
#
_cell.length_a   1.000
_cell.length_b   1.000
_cell.length_c   1.000
_cell.angle_alpha   90.00
_cell.angle_beta   90.00
_cell.angle_gamma   90.00
#
_symmetry.space_group_name_H-M   'P 1'
#
loop_
_entity.id
_entity.type
_entity.pdbx_description
1 polymer ?
#
loop_
_entity_poly.entity_id
_entity_poly.type
_entity_poly.pdbx_seq_one_letter_code
_entity_poly.pdbx_strand_id
1 'polypeptide(L)'
;SNNPNEIREDRQARRKEKYNTSKEEVLNSDELANRNRQVGANVSQKQNIIETVVRENRKIGRNERVKIKNIQTGEVKEIKYKQAEPLISKGNWNIIEN
;
A
#
# COMPACT_ATOMS: atom_id res chain seq x y z
N SER A 1 78.35 15.71 -42.39
CA SER A 1 78.18 14.46 -41.63
C SER A 1 77.46 14.76 -40.33
N ASN A 2 76.24 14.24 -40.14
CA ASN A 2 75.54 14.29 -38.86
C ASN A 2 75.27 12.85 -38.44
N ASN A 3 75.77 12.47 -37.26
CA ASN A 3 75.74 11.10 -36.72
C ASN A 3 74.30 10.63 -36.45
N PRO A 4 73.89 9.43 -36.88
CA PRO A 4 72.49 8.99 -36.80
C PRO A 4 72.14 8.21 -35.53
N ASN A 5 72.83 8.43 -34.39
CA ASN A 5 72.84 7.42 -33.31
C ASN A 5 72.48 7.92 -31.89
N GLU A 6 71.56 8.87 -31.75
CA GLU A 6 70.98 9.20 -30.43
C GLU A 6 69.45 9.32 -30.49
N ILE A 7 68.77 8.18 -30.67
CA ILE A 7 67.35 8.05 -30.30
C ILE A 7 67.33 7.20 -29.03
N ARG A 8 67.14 7.84 -27.87
CA ARG A 8 66.92 7.15 -26.60
C ARG A 8 65.42 6.95 -26.43
N GLU A 9 64.95 5.72 -26.56
CA GLU A 9 63.57 5.35 -26.20
C GLU A 9 63.40 5.52 -24.68
N ASP A 10 62.60 6.49 -24.24
CA ASP A 10 62.12 6.57 -22.86
C ASP A 10 61.09 5.45 -22.64
N ARG A 11 61.57 4.23 -22.33
CA ARG A 11 60.70 3.11 -21.96
C ARG A 11 60.21 3.33 -20.54
N GLN A 12 59.22 4.21 -20.38
CA GLN A 12 58.40 4.24 -19.18
C GLN A 12 57.68 2.89 -19.11
N ALA A 13 58.17 2.00 -18.25
CA ALA A 13 57.52 0.73 -17.98
C ALA A 13 56.12 1.03 -17.44
N ARG A 14 55.10 0.92 -18.30
CA ARG A 14 53.70 1.10 -17.90
C ARG A 14 53.42 0.15 -16.75
N ARG A 15 53.18 0.71 -15.57
CA ARG A 15 52.80 -0.02 -14.36
C ARG A 15 51.51 -0.78 -14.70
N LYS A 16 51.56 -2.11 -14.73
CA LYS A 16 50.38 -2.93 -14.98
C LYS A 16 49.42 -2.76 -13.81
N GLU A 17 48.35 -1.99 -13.99
CA GLU A 17 47.28 -1.88 -13.02
C GLU A 17 46.63 -3.26 -12.84
N LYS A 18 46.54 -3.74 -11.60
CA LYS A 18 45.82 -4.97 -11.28
C LYS A 18 44.32 -4.66 -11.28
N TYR A 19 43.65 -4.82 -12.42
CA TYR A 19 42.21 -4.74 -12.47
C TYR A 19 41.59 -5.99 -11.84
N ASN A 20 40.80 -5.81 -10.79
CA ASN A 20 39.95 -6.88 -10.25
C ASN A 20 38.73 -7.01 -11.17
N THR A 21 38.75 -8.00 -12.07
CA THR A 21 37.53 -8.45 -12.77
C THR A 21 36.90 -9.55 -11.92
N SER A 22 36.08 -9.17 -10.94
CA SER A 22 35.13 -10.10 -10.34
C SER A 22 33.86 -10.08 -11.18
N LYS A 23 33.50 -11.22 -11.76
CA LYS A 23 32.19 -11.37 -12.38
C LYS A 23 31.18 -11.58 -11.26
N GLU A 24 30.45 -10.53 -10.90
CA GLU A 24 29.25 -10.70 -10.08
C GLU A 24 28.29 -11.58 -10.88
N GLU A 25 27.96 -12.74 -10.33
CA GLU A 25 26.99 -13.66 -10.91
C GLU A 25 25.60 -13.06 -10.67
N VAL A 26 25.24 -12.07 -11.49
CA VAL A 26 23.91 -11.47 -11.46
C VAL A 26 22.94 -12.52 -11.99
N LEU A 27 22.09 -13.00 -11.09
CA LEU A 27 20.98 -13.90 -11.40
C LEU A 27 20.20 -13.34 -12.60
N ASN A 28 19.92 -14.20 -13.57
CA ASN A 28 19.08 -13.81 -14.71
C ASN A 28 17.75 -13.26 -14.19
N SER A 29 17.15 -12.30 -14.89
CA SER A 29 15.96 -11.57 -14.43
C SER A 29 14.82 -12.50 -13.97
N ASP A 30 14.70 -13.67 -14.60
CA ASP A 30 13.71 -14.69 -14.27
C ASP A 30 13.95 -15.36 -12.90
N GLU A 31 15.21 -15.58 -12.54
CA GLU A 31 15.56 -16.20 -11.26
C GLU A 31 15.38 -15.21 -10.10
N LEU A 32 15.70 -13.93 -10.34
CA LEU A 32 15.41 -12.84 -9.40
C LEU A 32 13.89 -12.68 -9.19
N ALA A 33 13.10 -12.78 -10.26
CA ALA A 33 11.64 -12.71 -10.19
C ALA A 33 11.03 -13.87 -9.37
N ASN A 34 11.53 -15.09 -9.56
CA ASN A 34 11.09 -16.25 -8.77
C ASN A 34 11.43 -16.11 -7.28
N ARG A 35 12.63 -15.62 -6.96
CA ARG A 35 13.03 -15.34 -5.58
C ARG A 35 12.10 -14.29 -4.94
N ASN A 36 11.82 -13.20 -5.63
CA ASN A 36 10.93 -12.15 -5.12
C ASN A 36 9.49 -12.66 -4.91
N ARG A 37 9.00 -13.53 -5.80
CA ARG A 37 7.68 -14.18 -5.66
C ARG A 37 7.61 -15.10 -4.44
N GLN A 38 8.65 -15.90 -4.20
CA GLN A 38 8.72 -16.79 -3.03
C GLN A 38 8.81 -16.01 -1.72
N VAL A 39 9.55 -14.90 -1.68
CA VAL A 39 9.65 -14.03 -0.50
C VAL A 39 8.30 -13.36 -0.20
N GLY A 40 7.59 -12.86 -1.23
CA GLY A 40 6.26 -12.26 -1.06
C GLY A 40 5.17 -13.25 -0.64
N ALA A 41 5.29 -14.53 -1.01
CA ALA A 41 4.30 -15.55 -0.66
C ALA A 41 4.26 -15.84 0.86
N ASN A 42 5.39 -15.76 1.56
CA ASN A 42 5.47 -16.04 3.00
C ASN A 42 4.97 -14.88 3.88
N VAL A 43 4.84 -13.67 3.33
CA VAL A 43 4.33 -12.49 4.08
C VAL A 43 2.81 -12.57 4.31
N SER A 44 2.08 -13.33 3.48
CA SER A 44 0.61 -13.45 3.62
C SER A 44 0.17 -14.44 4.71
N GLN A 45 1.06 -15.18 5.38
CA GLN A 45 0.67 -16.22 6.33
C GLN A 45 0.36 -15.72 7.75
N LYS A 46 0.59 -14.45 8.06
CA LYS A 46 0.22 -13.84 9.36
C LYS A 46 -0.89 -12.81 9.21
N GLN A 47 -1.92 -13.13 8.41
CA GLN A 47 -3.16 -12.38 8.49
C GLN A 47 -3.89 -12.77 9.77
N ASN A 48 -3.85 -11.88 10.77
CA ASN A 48 -4.82 -11.92 11.85
C ASN A 48 -6.20 -11.89 11.18
N ILE A 49 -6.94 -13.00 11.29
CA ILE A 49 -8.29 -13.14 10.78
C ILE A 49 -9.15 -12.21 11.64
N ILE A 50 -9.33 -10.97 11.20
CA ILE A 50 -10.37 -10.10 11.74
C ILE A 50 -11.70 -10.66 11.25
N GLU A 51 -12.62 -10.97 12.16
CA GLU A 51 -13.96 -11.40 11.80
C GLU A 51 -14.63 -10.31 10.98
N THR A 52 -15.01 -10.62 9.74
CA THR A 52 -15.76 -9.69 8.89
C THR A 52 -17.13 -9.49 9.52
N VAL A 53 -17.37 -8.32 10.13
CA VAL A 53 -18.70 -7.95 10.64
C VAL A 53 -19.67 -7.87 9.47
N VAL A 54 -20.44 -8.94 9.24
CA VAL A 54 -21.52 -8.96 8.23
C VAL A 54 -22.69 -8.18 8.80
N ARG A 55 -23.05 -7.09 8.12
CA ARG A 55 -24.18 -6.25 8.52
C ARG A 55 -25.45 -6.89 7.98
N GLU A 56 -26.35 -7.35 8.85
CA GLU A 56 -27.61 -7.99 8.45
C GLU A 56 -28.56 -7.01 7.73
N ASN A 57 -28.51 -5.73 8.13
CA ASN A 57 -29.40 -4.70 7.62
C ASN A 57 -28.71 -3.80 6.58
N ARG A 58 -29.49 -3.41 5.57
CA ARG A 58 -29.06 -2.46 4.53
C ARG A 58 -28.57 -1.15 5.18
N LYS A 59 -27.54 -0.55 4.59
CA LYS A 59 -27.06 0.77 5.02
C LYS A 59 -28.09 1.83 4.64
N ILE A 60 -28.50 2.63 5.61
CA ILE A 60 -29.43 3.74 5.39
C ILE A 60 -28.74 4.83 4.57
N GLY A 61 -29.31 5.17 3.43
CA GLY A 61 -28.88 6.25 2.55
C GLY A 61 -29.34 7.61 3.05
N ARG A 62 -28.59 8.66 2.69
CA ARG A 62 -28.85 10.05 3.16
C ARG A 62 -30.27 10.55 2.86
N ASN A 63 -30.87 10.11 1.75
CA ASN A 63 -32.21 10.56 1.30
C ASN A 63 -33.34 9.57 1.64
N GLU A 64 -33.04 8.42 2.23
CA GLU A 64 -34.06 7.44 2.62
C GLU A 64 -34.91 7.99 3.76
N ARG A 65 -36.21 7.66 3.76
CA ARG A 65 -37.13 8.05 4.82
C ARG A 65 -37.03 7.03 5.95
N VAL A 66 -36.82 7.51 7.16
CA VAL A 66 -36.73 6.70 8.37
C VAL A 66 -37.80 7.13 9.35
N LYS A 67 -38.35 6.17 10.10
CA LYS A 67 -39.20 6.49 11.25
C LYS A 67 -38.32 6.61 12.48
N ILE A 68 -38.40 7.77 13.14
CA ILE A 68 -37.71 8.05 14.39
C ILE A 68 -38.71 8.30 15.51
N LYS A 69 -38.37 7.84 16.71
CA LYS A 69 -39.12 8.05 17.94
C LYS A 69 -38.31 8.90 18.91
N ASN A 70 -38.91 9.93 19.46
CA ASN A 70 -38.31 10.73 20.53
C ASN A 70 -38.32 9.91 21.82
N ILE A 71 -37.17 9.84 22.48
CA ILE A 71 -37.01 9.04 23.70
C ILE A 71 -37.74 9.68 24.89
N GLN A 72 -37.80 11.02 24.94
CA GLN A 72 -38.39 11.76 26.05
C GLN A 72 -39.91 11.90 25.91
N THR A 73 -40.41 12.24 24.72
CA THR A 73 -41.84 12.54 24.51
C THR A 73 -42.62 11.38 23.89
N GLY A 74 -41.94 10.38 23.32
CA GLY A 74 -42.57 9.28 22.59
C GLY A 74 -43.12 9.67 21.21
N GLU A 75 -42.94 10.92 20.77
CA GLU A 75 -43.37 11.39 19.46
C GLU A 75 -42.70 10.60 18.32
N VAL A 76 -43.47 10.22 17.30
CA VAL A 76 -42.96 9.51 16.12
C VAL A 76 -43.00 10.43 14.91
N LYS A 77 -41.88 10.50 14.19
CA LYS A 77 -41.73 11.29 12.96
C LYS A 77 -41.16 10.44 11.84
N GLU A 78 -41.63 10.66 10.62
CA GLU A 78 -41.08 10.07 9.42
C GLU A 78 -40.39 11.13 8.56
N ILE A 79 -39.07 11.12 8.53
CA ILE A 79 -38.24 12.14 7.86
C ILE A 79 -37.06 11.49 7.12
N LYS A 80 -36.44 12.23 6.20
CA LYS A 80 -35.21 11.76 5.53
C LYS A 80 -34.07 11.57 6.54
N TYR A 81 -33.22 10.56 6.34
CA TYR A 81 -32.07 10.27 7.20
C TYR A 81 -31.15 11.49 7.37
N LYS A 82 -30.97 12.29 6.32
CA LYS A 82 -30.24 13.58 6.38
C LYS A 82 -30.70 14.50 7.52
N GLN A 83 -32.00 14.55 7.79
CA GLN A 83 -32.58 15.38 8.83
C GLN A 83 -32.62 14.66 10.18
N ALA A 84 -32.73 13.33 10.18
CA ALA A 84 -32.71 12.50 11.39
C ALA A 84 -31.32 12.38 12.00
N GLU A 85 -30.27 12.34 11.18
CA GLU A 85 -28.86 12.18 11.58
C GLU A 85 -28.45 13.11 12.75
N PRO A 86 -28.65 14.44 12.70
CA PRO A 86 -28.33 15.31 13.83
C PRO A 86 -29.20 15.07 15.06
N LEU A 87 -30.44 14.60 14.90
CA LEU A 87 -31.35 14.32 16.01
C LEU A 87 -30.97 13.03 16.76
N ILE A 88 -30.55 12.02 16.00
CA ILE A 88 -30.05 10.74 16.50
C ILE A 88 -28.67 10.94 17.13
N SER A 89 -27.78 11.70 16.48
CA SER A 89 -26.44 12.00 17.01
C SER A 89 -26.49 12.80 18.33
N LYS A 90 -27.54 13.61 18.53
CA LYS A 90 -27.80 14.30 19.80
C LYS A 90 -28.29 13.36 20.91
N GLY A 91 -28.73 12.15 20.57
CA GLY A 91 -29.24 11.14 21.52
C GLY A 91 -30.71 11.31 21.91
N ASN A 92 -31.43 12.29 21.36
CA ASN A 92 -32.83 12.54 21.71
C ASN A 92 -33.82 11.63 20.96
N TRP A 93 -33.38 11.06 19.84
CA TRP A 93 -34.23 10.29 18.92
C TRP A 93 -33.60 8.94 18.59
N ASN A 94 -34.45 7.91 18.45
CA ASN A 94 -34.07 6.55 18.09
C ASN A 94 -34.76 6.11 16.79
N ILE A 95 -34.08 5.35 15.93
CA ILE A 95 -34.67 4.82 14.69
C ILE A 95 -35.45 3.56 15.03
N ILE A 96 -36.73 3.53 14.67
CA ILE A 96 -37.61 2.38 14.94
C ILE A 96 -37.82 1.49 13.70
N GLU A 97 -37.68 2.03 12.50
CA GLU A 97 -37.93 1.29 11.25
C GLU A 97 -37.15 1.93 10.07
N ASN A 98 -36.59 1.07 9.21
CA ASN A 98 -35.90 1.38 7.95
C ASN A 98 -36.48 0.53 6.82
#